data_AF-A0A936L607-F1
#
_entry.id   AF-A0A936L607-F1
#
_cell.length_a   1.000
_cell.length_b   1.000
_cell.length_c   1.000
_cell.angle_alpha   90.00
_cell.angle_beta   90.00
_cell.angle_gamma   90.00
#
_symmetry.space_group_name_H-M   'P 1'
#
loop_
_entity.id
_entity.type
_entity.pdbx_description
1 polymer ?
#
loop_
_entity_poly.entity_id
_entity_poly.type
_entity_poly.pdbx_seq_one_letter_code
_entity_poly.pdbx_strand_id
1 'polypeptide(L)' 'METKSVQSKNPYQSVIQTFYDIVKAHSGEIKVDTIENEGIAFTIQIPIF' A
#
# COMPACT_ATOMS: atom_id res chain seq x y z
N MET A 1 20.11 4.84 19.16
CA MET A 1 18.83 5.51 18.90
C MET A 1 17.75 4.45 19.07
N GLU A 2 17.03 4.46 20.19
CA GLU A 2 16.01 3.45 20.45
C GLU A 2 14.79 3.72 19.57
N THR A 3 14.49 2.80 18.64
CA THR A 3 13.30 2.87 17.82
C THR A 3 12.10 2.38 18.64
N LYS A 4 11.32 3.32 19.19
CA LYS A 4 10.05 2.98 19.83
C LYS A 4 9.05 2.61 18.74
N SER A 5 8.76 1.31 18.64
CA SER A 5 7.69 0.80 17.77
C SER A 5 6.34 1.30 18.31
N VAL A 6 5.69 2.21 17.58
CA VAL A 6 4.33 2.66 17.89
C VAL A 6 3.38 1.62 17.32
N GLN A 7 2.77 0.83 18.21
CA GLN A 7 1.77 -0.14 17.82
C GLN A 7 0.55 0.58 17.22
N SER A 8 0.25 0.33 15.94
CA SER A 8 -0.90 0.95 15.29
C SER A 8 -2.21 0.47 15.96
N LYS A 9 -3.13 1.40 16.23
CA LYS A 9 -4.44 1.11 16.83
C LYS A 9 -5.39 0.31 15.92
N ASN A 10 -5.06 0.14 14.64
CA ASN A 10 -5.84 -0.63 13.68
C ASN A 10 -4.89 -1.39 12.73
N PRO A 11 -4.75 -2.73 12.89
CA PRO A 11 -3.76 -3.50 12.15
C PRO A 11 -3.98 -3.44 10.63
N TYR A 12 -5.22 -3.27 10.16
CA TYR A 12 -5.53 -3.21 8.73
C TYR A 12 -5.26 -1.83 8.12
N GLN A 13 -5.45 -0.77 8.89
CA GLN A 13 -5.12 0.59 8.45
C GLN A 13 -3.61 0.75 8.25
N SER A 14 -2.82 0.09 9.09
CA SER A 14 -1.36 0.05 8.92
C SER A 14 -0.95 -0.64 7.62
N VAL A 15 -1.64 -1.72 7.21
CA VAL A 15 -1.22 -2.51 6.04
C VAL A 15 -1.40 -1.73 4.74
N ILE A 16 -2.56 -1.08 4.54
CA ILE A 16 -2.80 -0.27 3.33
C ILE A 16 -1.81 0.89 3.25
N GLN A 17 -1.56 1.55 4.38
CA GLN A 17 -0.59 2.65 4.43
C GLN A 17 0.81 2.17 4.07
N THR A 18 1.26 1.04 4.63
CA THR A 18 2.58 0.46 4.29
C THR A 18 2.71 0.15 2.81
N PHE A 19 1.68 -0.42 2.17
CA PHE A 19 1.71 -0.69 0.73
C PHE A 19 1.82 0.60 -0.09
N TYR A 20 1.04 1.62 0.26
CA TYR A 20 1.11 2.91 -0.40
C TYR A 20 2.49 3.55 -0.26
N ASP A 21 3.07 3.51 0.95
CA ASP A 21 4.40 4.06 1.24
C ASP A 21 5.49 3.35 0.44
N ILE A 22 5.44 2.01 0.34
CA ILE A 22 6.38 1.23 -0.48
C ILE A 22 6.29 1.64 -1.96
N VAL A 23 5.07 1.72 -2.52
CA VAL A 23 4.90 2.06 -3.93
C VAL A 23 5.39 3.48 -4.21
N LYS A 24 5.08 4.44 -3.32
CA LYS A 24 5.56 5.82 -3.46
C LYS A 24 7.06 5.97 -3.29
N ALA A 25 7.68 5.24 -2.37
CA ALA A 25 9.13 5.25 -2.18
C ALA A 25 9.91 4.82 -3.44
N HIS A 26 9.30 3.99 -4.28
CA HIS A 26 9.87 3.51 -5.54
C HIS A 26 9.35 4.28 -6.76
N SER A 27 8.77 5.47 -6.58
CA SER A 27 8.18 6.28 -7.65
C SER A 27 7.11 5.54 -8.48
N GLY A 28 6.47 4.55 -7.86
CA GLY A 28 5.42 3.75 -8.49
C GLY A 28 4.02 4.32 -8.35
N GLU A 29 3.10 3.65 -9.01
CA GLU A 29 1.67 3.97 -9.03
C GLU A 29 0.82 2.78 -8.58
N ILE A 30 -0.31 3.08 -7.94
CA ILE A 30 -1.35 2.11 -7.60
C ILE A 30 -2.63 2.52 -8.31
N LYS A 31 -3.26 1.59 -9.02
CA LYS A 31 -4.62 1.71 -9.56
C LYS A 31 -5.52 0.71 -8.87
N VAL A 32 -6.78 1.11 -8.63
CA VAL A 32 -7.78 0.29 -7.97
C VAL A 32 -9.02 0.29 -8.85
N ASP A 33 -9.39 -0.89 -9.33
CA ASP A 33 -10.55 -1.11 -10.19
C ASP A 33 -11.57 -1.97 -9.43
N THR A 34 -12.83 -1.54 -9.41
CA THR A 34 -13.93 -2.36 -8.89
C THR A 34 -14.58 -3.08 -10.05
N ILE A 35 -14.58 -4.42 -9.99
CA ILE A 35 -15.19 -5.28 -11.01
C ILE A 35 -16.52 -5.76 -10.45
N GLU A 36 -17.61 -5.35 -11.09
CA GLU A 36 -18.96 -5.67 -10.64
C GLU A 36 -19.15 -7.19 -10.51
N ASN A 37 -19.68 -7.65 -9.38
CA ASN A 37 -19.89 -9.07 -9.06
C ASN A 37 -18.63 -9.95 -8.94
N GLU A 38 -17.42 -9.39 -9.08
CA GLU A 38 -16.15 -10.14 -9.01
C GLU A 38 -15.22 -9.67 -7.88
N GLY A 39 -15.20 -8.35 -7.58
CA GLY A 39 -14.43 -7.80 -6.46
C GLY A 39 -13.61 -6.58 -6.84
N ILE A 40 -12.39 -6.48 -6.28
CA ILE A 40 -11.49 -5.34 -6.46
C ILE A 40 -10.14 -5.83 -6.98
N ALA A 41 -9.66 -5.22 -8.06
CA ALA A 41 -8.34 -5.43 -8.60
C ALA A 41 -7.41 -4.28 -8.21
N PHE A 42 -6.24 -4.62 -7.66
CA PHE A 42 -5.16 -3.68 -7.35
C PHE A 42 -4.02 -3.88 -8.34
N THR A 43 -3.68 -2.84 -9.10
CA THR A 43 -2.56 -2.86 -10.04
C THR A 43 -1.44 -1.96 -9.54
N ILE A 44 -0.25 -2.51 -9.34
CA ILE A 44 0.94 -1.77 -8.90
C ILE A 44 1.93 -1.69 -10.06
N GLN A 45 2.39 -0.49 -10.38
CA GLN A 45 3.40 -0.24 -11.41
C GLN A 45 4.61 0.39 -10.75
N ILE A 46 5.75 -0.29 -10.79
CA ILE A 46 7.03 0.20 -10.26
C ILE A 46 7.98 0.38 -11.45
N PRO A 47 8.56 1.57 -11.65
CA PRO A 47 9.54 1.78 -12.70
C PRO A 47 10.84 1.00 -12.47
N ILE A 48 11.49 0.57 -13.56
CA ILE A 48 12.78 -0.10 -13.57
C ILE A 48 13.78 0.91 -14.16
N PHE A 49 14.35 1.79 -13.32
CA PHE A 49 15.39 2.74 -13.75
C PHE A 49 16.75 2.30 -13.23
#